data_AF-A0A3S3E2H1-F1
#
_entry.id   AF-A0A3S3E2H1-F1
#
_cell.length_a   1.000
_cell.length_b   1.000
_cell.length_c   1.000
_cell.angle_alpha   90.00
_cell.angle_beta   90.00
_cell.angle_gamma   90.00
#
_symmetry.space_group_name_H-M   'P 1'
#
loop_
_entity.id
_entity.type
_entity.pdbx_description
1 polymer ?
#
loop_
_entity_poly.entity_id
_entity_poly.type
_entity_poly.pdbx_seq_one_letter_code
_entity_poly.pdbx_strand_id
1 'polypeptide(L)'
;TDDREKIRAKVLGWSRDEAIDVVITTGGTGFTGRDVTPEALEPIFEKRMDGFSEVFHRISYDKIGTSTIQSRATGGVVNATFVFVLPGSPGACKDAWDGILKPQLDYRHMPCNFVEIMPRLDEHLRRGGTKTS
;
A
#
# COMPACT_ATOMS: atom_id res chain seq x y z
N THR A 1 4.85 -14.29 9.67
CA THR A 1 4.80 -15.55 8.91
C THR A 1 4.09 -15.26 7.61
N ASP A 2 4.52 -15.87 6.51
CA ASP A 2 3.89 -15.72 5.19
C ASP A 2 2.61 -16.55 5.10
N ASP A 3 1.63 -16.15 5.91
CA ASP A 3 0.31 -16.75 6.00
C ASP A 3 -0.71 -15.70 5.58
N ARG A 4 -1.43 -15.99 4.50
CA ARG A 4 -2.34 -15.05 3.84
C ARG A 4 -3.39 -14.50 4.80
N GLU A 5 -3.99 -15.36 5.62
CA GLU A 5 -5.06 -14.95 6.53
C GLU A 5 -4.51 -14.14 7.70
N LYS A 6 -3.33 -14.50 8.22
CA LYS A 6 -2.67 -13.72 9.29
C LYS A 6 -2.25 -12.33 8.82
N ILE A 7 -1.68 -12.22 7.61
CA ILE A 7 -1.32 -10.93 7.01
C ILE A 7 -2.57 -10.07 6.86
N ARG A 8 -3.62 -10.61 6.23
CA ARG A 8 -4.89 -9.91 6.02
C ARG A 8 -5.51 -9.45 7.33
N ALA A 9 -5.64 -10.35 8.31
CA ALA A 9 -6.24 -10.03 9.61
C ALA A 9 -5.45 -8.94 10.34
N LYS A 10 -4.12 -8.96 10.26
CA LYS A 10 -3.29 -7.93 10.89
C LYS A 10 -3.48 -6.56 10.25
N VAL A 11 -3.45 -6.48 8.92
CA VAL A 11 -3.65 -5.21 8.19
C VAL A 11 -5.08 -4.69 8.36
N LEU A 12 -6.09 -5.56 8.36
CA LEU A 12 -7.47 -5.15 8.68
C LEU A 12 -7.64 -4.66 10.12
N GLY A 13 -6.91 -5.25 11.07
CA GLY A 13 -6.90 -4.77 12.45
C GLY A 13 -6.30 -3.38 12.55
N TRP A 14 -5.17 -3.14 11.89
CA TRP A 14 -4.52 -1.83 11.85
C TRP A 14 -5.34 -0.79 11.10
N SER A 15 -6.00 -1.14 10.00
CA SER A 15 -6.80 -0.17 9.25
C SER A 15 -8.07 0.29 9.95
N ARG A 16 -8.42 -0.33 11.09
CA ARG A 16 -9.54 0.10 11.95
C ARG A 16 -9.07 0.95 13.14
N ASP A 17 -7.76 1.09 13.32
CA ASP A 17 -7.19 1.95 14.35
C ASP A 17 -7.08 3.36 13.81
N GLU A 18 -7.85 4.29 14.37
CA GLU A 18 -7.90 5.69 13.93
C GLU A 18 -6.55 6.41 14.11
N ALA A 19 -5.59 5.83 14.85
CA ALA A 19 -4.24 6.35 14.97
C ALA A 19 -3.28 5.92 13.83
N ILE A 20 -3.75 5.09 12.89
CA ILE A 20 -2.92 4.55 11.79
C ILE A 20 -3.44 5.04 10.44
N ASP A 21 -2.75 6.02 9.85
CA ASP A 21 -3.08 6.53 8.51
C ASP A 21 -2.51 5.67 7.37
N VAL A 22 -1.38 4.99 7.62
CA VAL A 22 -0.60 4.28 6.61
C VAL A 22 -0.04 2.97 7.16
N VAL A 23 -0.20 1.90 6.40
CA VAL A 23 0.44 0.60 6.61
C VAL A 23 1.38 0.32 5.44
N ILE A 24 2.65 0.01 5.75
CA ILE A 24 3.64 -0.41 4.77
C ILE A 24 4.09 -1.83 5.13
N THR A 25 3.94 -2.76 4.19
CA THR A 25 4.47 -4.12 4.33
C THR A 25 5.67 -4.31 3.42
N THR A 26 6.55 -5.24 3.79
CA THR A 26 7.76 -5.58 3.02
C THR A 26 7.92 -7.09 2.96
N GLY A 27 8.12 -7.64 1.76
CA GLY A 27 8.31 -9.07 1.53
C GLY A 27 7.06 -9.81 1.07
N GLY A 28 7.26 -11.04 0.61
CA GLY A 28 6.19 -11.93 0.13
C GLY A 28 5.56 -11.50 -1.20
N THR A 29 6.27 -10.72 -2.02
CA THR A 29 5.81 -10.21 -3.33
C THR A 29 6.44 -10.93 -4.53
N GLY A 30 7.28 -11.94 -4.31
CA GLY A 30 7.87 -12.75 -5.38
C GLY A 30 6.84 -13.71 -6.00
N PHE A 31 7.32 -14.73 -6.71
CA PHE A 31 6.49 -15.74 -7.37
C PHE A 31 6.67 -17.15 -6.78
N THR A 32 7.33 -17.28 -5.62
CA THR A 32 7.47 -18.57 -4.95
C THR A 32 6.20 -18.89 -4.16
N GLY A 33 6.00 -20.16 -3.80
CA GLY A 33 4.81 -20.58 -3.04
C GLY A 33 4.65 -19.95 -1.64
N ARG A 34 5.66 -19.22 -1.14
CA ARG A 34 5.59 -18.46 0.11
C ARG A 34 5.21 -17.00 -0.12
N ASP A 35 5.30 -16.50 -1.35
CA ASP A 35 5.00 -15.11 -1.67
C ASP A 35 3.49 -14.91 -1.81
N VAL A 36 2.83 -14.51 -0.72
CA VAL A 36 1.37 -14.42 -0.63
C VAL A 36 0.86 -13.03 -0.23
N THR A 37 1.74 -12.03 -0.10
CA THR A 37 1.36 -10.72 0.42
C THR A 37 0.37 -9.99 -0.49
N PRO A 38 0.54 -9.94 -1.83
CA PRO A 38 -0.47 -9.40 -2.73
C PRO A 38 -1.81 -10.15 -2.64
N GLU A 39 -1.78 -11.49 -2.62
CA GLU A 39 -3.00 -12.32 -2.48
C GLU A 39 -3.73 -12.08 -1.15
N ALA A 40 -3.00 -11.70 -0.11
CA ALA A 40 -3.58 -11.36 1.18
C ALA A 40 -4.30 -10.00 1.14
N LEU A 41 -3.69 -9.01 0.49
CA LEU A 41 -4.04 -7.60 0.64
C LEU A 41 -4.82 -7.00 -0.54
N GLU A 42 -4.57 -7.39 -1.78
CA GLU A 42 -5.34 -6.87 -2.93
C GLU A 42 -6.85 -7.11 -2.81
N PRO A 43 -7.33 -8.28 -2.32
CA PRO A 43 -8.78 -8.52 -2.20
C PRO A 43 -9.49 -7.66 -1.16
N ILE A 44 -8.77 -6.97 -0.27
CA ILE A 44 -9.36 -6.08 0.75
C ILE A 44 -9.25 -4.60 0.39
N PHE A 45 -8.60 -4.26 -0.72
CA PHE A 45 -8.53 -2.87 -1.18
C PHE A 45 -9.92 -2.41 -1.64
N GLU A 46 -10.44 -1.34 -1.03
CA GLU A 46 -11.64 -0.64 -1.50
C GLU A 46 -11.34 0.08 -2.82
N LYS A 47 -10.13 0.63 -2.92
CA LYS A 47 -9.60 1.28 -4.11
C LYS A 47 -8.15 0.84 -4.29
N ARG A 48 -7.88 0.14 -5.37
CA ARG A 48 -6.53 -0.19 -5.81
C ARG A 48 -5.86 1.05 -6.40
N MET A 49 -4.56 1.21 -6.17
CA MET A 49 -3.76 2.34 -6.65
C MET A 49 -2.76 1.85 -7.71
N ASP A 50 -3.24 1.63 -8.94
CA ASP A 50 -2.40 1.07 -10.02
C ASP A 50 -1.18 1.93 -10.35
N GLY A 51 -1.32 3.26 -10.26
CA GLY A 51 -0.20 4.19 -10.47
C GLY A 51 0.97 3.97 -9.50
N PHE A 52 0.75 3.41 -8.31
CA PHE A 52 1.83 3.05 -7.41
C PHE A 52 2.70 1.93 -8.00
N SER A 53 2.08 0.84 -8.46
CA SER A 53 2.76 -0.29 -9.08
C SER A 53 3.52 0.16 -10.33
N GLU A 54 2.88 0.93 -11.21
CA GLU A 54 3.50 1.42 -12.45
C GLU A 54 4.73 2.28 -12.18
N VAL A 55 4.63 3.27 -11.28
CA VAL A 55 5.74 4.16 -10.95
C VAL A 55 6.86 3.39 -10.25
N PHE A 56 6.54 2.47 -9.34
CA PHE A 56 7.52 1.62 -8.69
C PHE A 56 8.28 0.77 -9.71
N HIS A 57 7.58 0.13 -10.65
CA HIS A 57 8.20 -0.69 -11.68
C HIS A 57 9.03 0.12 -12.66
N ARG A 58 8.63 1.37 -12.98
CA ARG A 58 9.47 2.30 -13.75
C ARG A 58 10.77 2.62 -13.03
N ILE A 59 10.71 3.08 -11.78
CA ILE A 59 11.89 3.41 -10.96
C ILE A 59 12.81 2.18 -10.82
N SER A 60 12.21 1.02 -10.59
CA SER A 60 12.96 -0.24 -10.47
C SER A 60 13.60 -0.64 -11.80
N TYR A 61 12.89 -0.50 -12.93
CA TYR A 61 13.44 -0.81 -14.25
C TYR A 61 14.69 0.03 -14.55
N ASP A 62 14.67 1.33 -14.22
CA ASP A 62 15.82 2.21 -14.40
C ASP A 62 17.07 1.76 -13.60
N LYS A 63 16.88 0.97 -12.53
CA LYS A 63 17.95 0.50 -11.62
C LYS A 63 18.38 -0.94 -11.84
N ILE A 64 17.43 -1.84 -12.03
CA ILE A 64 17.63 -3.29 -12.09
C ILE A 64 17.12 -3.91 -13.40
N GLY A 65 16.67 -3.09 -14.35
CA GLY A 65 16.15 -3.54 -15.64
C GLY A 65 14.96 -4.50 -15.50
N THR A 66 14.95 -5.54 -16.33
CA THR A 66 13.86 -6.52 -16.41
C THR A 66 13.66 -7.33 -15.13
N SER A 67 14.62 -7.34 -14.20
CA SER A 67 14.47 -8.01 -12.90
C SER A 67 13.28 -7.48 -12.09
N THR A 68 12.81 -6.25 -12.36
CA THR A 68 11.61 -5.70 -11.73
C THR A 68 10.35 -6.55 -11.94
N ILE A 69 10.26 -7.31 -13.05
CA ILE A 69 9.13 -8.20 -13.38
C ILE A 69 8.95 -9.31 -12.34
N GLN A 70 9.99 -9.66 -11.57
CA GLN A 70 9.92 -10.68 -10.53
C GLN A 70 9.27 -10.20 -9.22
N SER A 71 8.85 -8.93 -9.15
CA SER A 71 8.17 -8.36 -8.00
C SER A 71 6.72 -8.00 -8.33
N ARG A 72 5.86 -8.04 -7.32
CA ARG A 72 4.43 -7.69 -7.42
C ARG A 72 4.08 -6.59 -6.42
N ALA A 73 4.80 -5.46 -6.49
CA ALA A 73 4.54 -4.32 -5.61
C ALA A 73 3.16 -3.73 -5.92
N THR A 74 2.37 -3.43 -4.88
CA THR A 74 0.98 -2.98 -5.04
C THR A 74 0.59 -2.03 -3.92
N GLY A 75 -0.50 -1.29 -4.11
CA GLY A 75 -0.99 -0.32 -3.14
C GLY A 75 -2.48 -0.08 -3.28
N GLY A 76 -3.10 0.39 -2.20
CA GLY A 76 -4.52 0.69 -2.18
C GLY A 76 -4.99 1.34 -0.89
N VAL A 77 -6.30 1.50 -0.76
CA VAL A 77 -6.96 2.03 0.44
C VAL A 77 -7.84 0.96 1.08
N VAL A 78 -7.79 0.85 2.40
CA VAL A 78 -8.63 -0.05 3.22
C VAL A 78 -9.11 0.74 4.44
N ASN A 79 -10.41 0.87 4.69
CA ASN A 79 -10.96 1.59 5.86
C ASN A 79 -10.30 2.97 6.07
N ALA A 80 -10.20 3.78 5.02
CA ALA A 80 -9.53 5.08 5.05
C ALA A 80 -8.02 5.07 5.42
N THR A 81 -7.38 3.90 5.45
CA THR A 81 -5.92 3.73 5.63
C THR A 81 -5.24 3.43 4.30
N PHE A 82 -4.14 4.09 4.00
CA PHE A 82 -3.30 3.71 2.85
C PHE A 82 -2.51 2.43 3.17
N VAL A 83 -2.49 1.49 2.24
CA VAL A 83 -1.73 0.24 2.37
C VAL A 83 -0.79 0.10 1.18
N PHE A 84 0.51 -0.04 1.45
CA PHE A 84 1.54 -0.27 0.44
C PHE A 84 2.25 -1.59 0.68
N VAL A 85 2.44 -2.35 -0.38
CA VAL A 85 3.06 -3.68 -0.36
C VAL A 85 4.36 -3.62 -1.16
N LEU A 86 5.49 -3.64 -0.44
CA LEU A 86 6.83 -3.49 -1.00
C LEU A 86 7.55 -4.84 -1.12
N PRO A 87 8.48 -4.99 -2.06
CA PRO A 87 9.36 -6.15 -2.08
C PRO A 87 10.26 -6.23 -0.85
N GLY A 88 10.71 -7.44 -0.51
CA GLY A 88 11.50 -7.68 0.70
C GLY A 88 12.95 -7.18 0.66
N SER A 89 13.44 -6.73 -0.50
CA SER A 89 14.83 -6.29 -0.63
C SER A 89 14.99 -4.87 -0.06
N PRO A 90 16.05 -4.60 0.74
CA PRO A 90 16.29 -3.26 1.27
C PRO A 90 16.40 -2.18 0.18
N GLY A 91 16.95 -2.53 -0.99
CA GLY A 91 17.02 -1.66 -2.15
C GLY A 91 15.63 -1.26 -2.66
N ALA A 92 14.73 -2.22 -2.86
CA ALA A 92 13.37 -1.93 -3.32
C ALA A 92 12.59 -1.08 -2.29
N CYS A 93 12.75 -1.35 -1.00
CA CYS A 93 12.14 -0.52 0.05
C CYS A 93 12.65 0.92 0.00
N LYS A 94 13.96 1.11 -0.16
CA LYS A 94 14.56 2.45 -0.32
C LYS A 94 14.05 3.14 -1.58
N ASP A 95 13.91 2.41 -2.68
CA ASP A 95 13.45 2.96 -3.95
C ASP A 95 11.99 3.42 -3.89
N ALA A 96 11.12 2.61 -3.29
CA ALA A 96 9.73 2.98 -3.05
C ALA A 96 9.61 4.16 -2.07
N TRP A 97 10.41 4.14 -1.00
CA TRP A 97 10.40 5.21 0.00
C TRP A 97 10.87 6.54 -0.61
N ASP A 98 12.08 6.60 -1.13
CA ASP A 98 12.68 7.84 -1.62
C ASP A 98 11.99 8.35 -2.89
N GLY A 99 11.56 7.44 -3.78
CA GLY A 99 11.01 7.79 -5.08
C GLY A 99 9.52 8.07 -5.10
N ILE A 100 8.76 7.60 -4.10
CA ILE A 100 7.29 7.68 -4.10
C ILE A 100 6.75 8.10 -2.75
N LEU A 101 6.97 7.29 -1.70
CA LEU A 101 6.25 7.43 -0.45
C LEU A 101 6.68 8.69 0.33
N LYS A 102 7.98 8.95 0.43
CA LYS A 102 8.49 10.13 1.14
C LYS A 102 7.95 11.45 0.54
N PRO A 103 7.99 11.67 -0.79
CA PRO A 103 7.31 12.82 -1.39
C PRO A 103 5.81 12.85 -1.10
N GLN A 104 5.11 11.72 -1.28
CA GLN A 104 3.65 11.70 -1.15
C GLN A 104 3.15 11.78 0.31
N LEU A 105 4.00 11.44 1.28
CA LEU A 105 3.74 11.57 2.72
C LEU A 105 4.33 12.86 3.31
N ASP A 106 4.86 13.75 2.47
CA ASP A 106 5.27 15.10 2.87
C ASP A 106 4.16 16.08 2.48
N TYR A 107 3.56 16.74 3.47
CA TYR A 107 2.47 17.72 3.26
C TYR A 107 2.88 18.91 2.38
N ARG A 108 4.18 19.14 2.18
CA ARG A 108 4.73 20.23 1.36
C ARG A 108 4.86 19.85 -0.12
N HIS A 109 4.63 18.58 -0.47
CA HIS A 109 4.78 18.11 -1.84
C HIS A 109 3.62 18.59 -2.72
N MET A 110 3.98 19.13 -3.89
CA MET A 110 3.08 19.73 -4.87
C MET A 110 3.16 18.97 -6.20
N PRO A 111 2.10 18.97 -7.04
CA PRO A 111 0.85 19.71 -6.89
C PRO A 111 -0.17 19.06 -5.95
N CYS A 112 0.05 17.80 -5.54
CA CYS A 112 -0.79 17.07 -4.60
C CYS A 112 0.01 16.00 -3.86
N ASN A 113 -0.46 15.61 -2.67
CA ASN A 113 0.13 14.58 -1.84
C ASN A 113 -0.96 13.80 -1.06
N PHE A 114 -0.59 12.68 -0.44
CA PHE A 114 -1.54 11.85 0.32
C PHE A 114 -2.01 12.53 1.61
N VAL A 115 -1.14 13.31 2.26
CA VAL A 115 -1.46 13.95 3.56
C VAL A 115 -2.67 14.87 3.45
N GLU A 116 -2.80 15.60 2.33
CA GLU A 116 -3.96 16.48 2.08
C GLU A 116 -5.29 15.73 1.92
N ILE A 117 -5.25 14.47 1.47
CA ILE A 117 -6.47 13.68 1.22
C ILE A 117 -6.79 12.68 2.34
N MET A 118 -5.84 12.37 3.23
CA MET A 118 -6.04 11.44 4.36
C MET A 118 -7.32 11.75 5.17
N PRO A 119 -7.60 13.00 5.60
CA PRO A 119 -8.79 13.31 6.40
C PRO A 119 -10.12 13.10 5.69
N ARG A 120 -10.08 12.88 4.36
CA ARG A 120 -11.24 12.77 3.48
C ARG A 120 -11.52 11.34 3.04
N LEU A 121 -10.62 10.40 3.36
CA LEU A 121 -10.75 9.02 2.91
C LEU A 121 -11.96 8.32 3.55
N ASP A 122 -12.39 8.75 4.73
CA ASP A 122 -13.52 8.19 5.47
C ASP A 122 -14.87 8.90 5.20
N GLU A 123 -14.92 9.89 4.29
CA GLU A 123 -16.15 10.63 3.96
C GLU A 123 -17.29 9.67 3.54
N HIS A 124 -16.95 8.57 2.85
CA HIS A 124 -17.92 7.56 2.42
C HIS A 124 -18.38 6.66 3.57
N LEU A 125 -17.49 6.39 4.55
CA LEU A 125 -17.79 5.59 5.74
C LEU A 125 -18.77 6.33 6.65
N ARG A 126 -18.56 7.64 6.84
CA ARG A 126 -19.45 8.50 7.65
C ARG A 126 -20.87 8.60 7.08
N ARG A 127 -21.01 8.60 5.75
CA ARG A 127 -22.33 8.65 5.09
C ARG A 127 -23.16 7.37 5.28
N GLY A 128 -22.53 6.23 5.52
CA GLY A 128 -23.20 4.95 5.77
C GLY A 128 -23.66 4.74 7.22
N GLY A 129 -23.11 5.50 8.18
CA GLY A 129 -23.37 5.34 9.63
C GLY A 129 -24.73 5.87 10.13
N THR A 130 -25.44 6.68 9.33
CA THR A 130 -26.78 7.20 9.67
C THR A 130 -27.90 6.25 9.25
N LYS A 131 -27.91 5.00 9.74
CA LYS A 131 -29.12 4.15 9.78
C LYS A 131 -29.06 3.14 10.93
N THR A 132 -29.19 3.59 12.18
CA THR A 132 -29.87 2.80 13.22
C THR A 132 -30.34 3.71 14.35
N SER A 133 -31.66 3.88 14.43
CA SER A 133 -32.44 4.31 15.59
C SER A 133 -33.41 3.18 15.91
#